data_AF-A0A6J4P059-F1
#
_entry.id   AF-A0A6J4P059-F1
#
_cell.length_a   1.000
_cell.length_b   1.000
_cell.length_c   1.000
_cell.angle_alpha   90.00
_cell.angle_beta   90.00
_cell.angle_gamma   90.00
#
_symmetry.space_group_name_H-M   'P 1'
#
loop_
_entity.id
_entity.type
_entity.pdbx_description
1 polymer ?
#
loop_
_entity_poly.entity_id
_entity_poly.type
_entity_poly.pdbx_seq_one_letter_code
_entity_poly.pdbx_strand_id
1 'polypeptide(L)'
;MNLDTLATSPVSSRRGGRLVVAALGLMLLAAAMWAAWLGWDHEYHQVDGETQGPYRSWQVIGCGACICLAAVVAQLKVRGTSAVVVLAAAATAGLAAPWSLDASATDESGLWMVGLVFLLLLVGGGLVVLLGFTEAAARWRRPVPKDAR
;
A
#
# COMPACT_ATOMS: atom_id res chain seq x y z
N MET A 1 -8.33 -32.65 35.31
CA MET A 1 -8.31 -32.22 33.90
C MET A 1 -8.04 -30.72 33.89
N ASN A 2 -6.78 -30.32 33.70
CA ASN A 2 -6.32 -28.94 33.92
C ASN A 2 -6.58 -28.07 32.66
N LEU A 3 -7.32 -26.97 32.86
CA LEU A 3 -7.69 -26.00 31.82
C LEU A 3 -6.55 -25.03 31.46
N ASP A 4 -5.42 -25.08 32.17
CA ASP A 4 -4.24 -24.22 31.95
C ASP A 4 -3.41 -24.61 30.72
N THR A 5 -3.80 -25.67 30.02
CA THR A 5 -3.12 -26.17 28.80
C THR A 5 -3.64 -25.51 27.51
N LEU A 6 -4.37 -24.40 27.61
CA LEU A 6 -4.66 -23.52 26.48
C LEU A 6 -3.41 -22.68 26.15
N ALA A 7 -2.35 -23.38 25.76
CA ALA A 7 -1.14 -22.79 25.22
C ALA A 7 -1.51 -21.85 24.07
N THR A 8 -1.41 -20.56 24.33
CA THR A 8 -1.34 -19.51 23.32
C THR A 8 -0.13 -19.82 22.47
N SER A 9 -0.38 -20.55 21.38
CA SER A 9 0.66 -21.14 20.54
C SER A 9 1.59 -20.03 20.03
N PRO A 10 2.91 -20.07 20.31
CA PRO A 10 3.85 -18.97 20.01
C PRO A 10 3.96 -18.65 18.51
N VAL A 11 3.45 -19.53 17.64
CA VAL A 11 3.40 -19.37 16.19
C VAL A 11 2.41 -18.28 15.75
N SER A 12 1.30 -18.08 16.46
CA SER A 12 0.29 -17.05 16.13
C SER A 12 0.85 -15.64 16.34
N SER A 13 1.52 -15.42 17.49
CA SER A 13 2.14 -14.14 17.86
C SER A 13 3.21 -13.68 16.86
N ARG A 14 4.09 -14.58 16.41
CA ARG A 14 5.18 -14.23 15.47
C ARG A 14 4.69 -13.85 14.07
N ARG A 15 3.60 -14.44 13.58
CA ARG A 15 3.02 -14.08 12.27
C ARG A 15 2.35 -12.71 12.31
N GLY A 16 1.60 -12.43 13.38
CA GLY A 16 1.00 -11.12 13.61
C GLY A 16 2.06 -10.01 13.71
N GLY A 17 3.11 -10.22 14.50
CA GLY A 17 4.19 -9.24 14.64
C GLY A 17 4.89 -8.90 13.31
N ARG A 18 5.16 -9.90 12.47
CA ARG A 18 5.76 -9.69 11.14
C ARG A 18 4.87 -8.87 10.21
N LEU A 19 3.56 -9.12 10.24
CA LEU A 19 2.60 -8.35 9.43
C LEU A 19 2.55 -6.89 9.90
N VAL A 20 2.50 -6.65 11.21
CA VAL A 20 2.50 -5.28 11.77
C VAL A 20 3.77 -4.54 11.37
N VAL A 21 4.95 -5.14 11.54
CA VAL A 21 6.22 -4.50 11.14
C VAL A 21 6.25 -4.22 9.63
N ALA A 22 5.80 -5.17 8.81
CA ALA A 22 5.74 -4.96 7.35
C ALA A 22 4.75 -3.86 6.97
N ALA A 23 3.60 -3.79 7.62
CA ALA A 23 2.58 -2.76 7.39
C ALA A 23 3.10 -1.37 7.78
N LEU A 24 3.69 -1.23 8.96
CA LEU A 24 4.29 0.04 9.41
C LEU A 24 5.43 0.48 8.50
N GLY A 25 6.32 -0.45 8.13
CA GLY A 25 7.41 -0.15 7.20
C GLY A 25 6.90 0.28 5.81
N LEU A 26 5.85 -0.37 5.31
CA LEU A 26 5.25 -0.03 4.02
C LEU A 26 4.51 1.31 4.07
N MET A 27 3.83 1.63 5.17
CA MET A 27 3.20 2.93 5.39
C MET A 27 4.24 4.06 5.37
N LEU A 28 5.33 3.92 6.13
CA LEU A 28 6.41 4.91 6.16
C LEU A 28 7.09 5.05 4.80
N LEU A 29 7.31 3.94 4.09
CA LEU A 29 7.89 3.97 2.75
C LEU A 29 6.96 4.68 1.76
N ALA A 30 5.66 4.44 1.80
CA ALA A 30 4.70 5.12 0.93
C ALA A 30 4.67 6.63 1.17
N ALA A 31 4.75 7.06 2.44
CA ALA A 31 4.88 8.48 2.78
C ALA A 31 6.19 9.08 2.24
N ALA A 32 7.30 8.36 2.37
CA ALA A 32 8.59 8.78 1.81
C ALA A 32 8.58 8.85 0.28
N MET A 33 7.88 7.93 -0.40
CA MET A 33 7.73 7.98 -1.86
C MET A 33 6.87 9.16 -2.31
N TRP A 34 5.83 9.50 -1.56
CA TRP A 34 5.12 10.75 -1.82
C TRP A 34 6.07 11.95 -1.75
N ALA A 35 6.86 12.07 -0.69
CA ALA A 35 7.79 13.19 -0.53
C ALA A 35 8.86 13.24 -1.64
N ALA A 36 9.41 12.08 -2.02
CA ALA A 36 10.47 11.97 -3.02
C ALA A 36 10.00 12.29 -4.45
N TRP A 37 8.74 11.99 -4.78
CA TRP A 37 8.23 12.12 -6.16
C TRP A 37 7.28 13.29 -6.35
N LEU A 38 6.39 13.54 -5.38
CA LEU A 38 5.25 14.45 -5.49
C LEU A 38 5.35 15.64 -4.53
N GLY A 39 6.07 15.52 -3.42
CA GLY A 39 6.05 16.53 -2.36
C GLY A 39 6.93 17.77 -2.58
N TRP A 40 7.65 17.88 -3.71
CA TRP A 40 8.65 18.95 -3.92
C TRP A 40 8.43 19.82 -5.15
N ASP A 41 7.66 19.37 -6.14
CA ASP A 41 7.35 20.13 -7.34
C ASP A 41 5.84 20.32 -7.42
N HIS A 42 5.42 21.59 -7.36
CA HIS A 42 4.03 22.00 -7.39
C HIS A 42 3.72 22.94 -8.56
N GLU A 43 4.63 23.01 -9.54
CA GLU A 43 4.47 23.90 -10.68
C GLU A 43 3.39 23.42 -11.65
N TYR A 44 2.70 24.39 -12.25
CA TYR A 44 1.79 24.14 -13.36
C TYR A 44 2.50 24.47 -14.68
N HIS A 45 2.33 23.60 -15.66
CA HIS A 45 2.98 23.68 -16.95
C HIS A 45 1.96 23.70 -18.09
N GLN A 46 2.30 24.41 -19.17
CA GLN A 46 1.52 24.37 -20.41
C GLN A 46 1.99 23.21 -21.27
N VAL A 47 1.08 22.30 -21.60
CA VAL A 47 1.33 21.17 -22.51
C VAL A 47 0.19 21.15 -23.52
N ASP A 48 0.51 21.35 -24.79
CA ASP A 48 -0.46 21.40 -25.89
C ASP A 48 -1.59 22.44 -25.70
N GLY A 49 -1.29 23.55 -25.03
CA GLY A 49 -2.24 24.63 -24.74
C GLY A 49 -3.11 24.41 -23.51
N GLU A 50 -2.94 23.28 -22.82
CA GLU A 50 -3.67 22.94 -21.60
C GLU A 50 -2.75 23.07 -20.38
N THR A 51 -3.30 23.62 -19.29
CA THR A 51 -2.61 23.71 -18.00
C THR A 51 -2.60 22.34 -17.34
N GLN A 52 -1.41 21.76 -17.16
CA GLN A 52 -1.20 20.50 -16.45
C GLN A 52 -0.39 20.71 -15.18
N GLY A 53 -0.73 19.99 -14.12
CA GLY A 53 -0.07 20.09 -12.82
C GLY A 53 -1.03 19.73 -11.68
N PRO A 54 -0.58 19.80 -10.43
CA PRO A 54 0.78 20.14 -10.01
C PRO A 54 1.80 19.02 -10.24
N TYR A 55 1.36 17.81 -10.62
CA TYR A 55 2.25 16.67 -10.83
C TYR A 55 2.39 16.32 -12.32
N ARG A 56 3.61 16.01 -12.73
CA ARG A 56 3.90 15.44 -14.04
C ARG A 56 3.61 13.94 -14.04
N SER A 57 3.19 13.40 -15.18
CA SER A 57 2.81 11.98 -15.30
C SER A 57 3.93 11.03 -14.87
N TRP A 58 5.19 11.34 -15.17
CA TRP A 58 6.33 10.51 -14.78
C TRP A 58 6.55 10.47 -13.25
N GLN A 59 6.22 11.55 -12.53
CA GLN A 59 6.31 11.59 -11.06
C GLN A 59 5.28 10.66 -10.43
N VAL A 60 4.03 10.73 -10.92
CA VAL A 60 2.93 9.88 -10.45
C VAL A 60 3.22 8.40 -10.75
N ILE A 61 3.70 8.10 -11.96
CA ILE A 61 4.09 6.73 -12.35
C ILE A 61 5.25 6.23 -11.49
N GLY A 62 6.28 7.03 -11.27
CA GLY A 62 7.44 6.68 -10.43
C GLY A 62 7.03 6.38 -8.99
N CYS A 63 6.24 7.27 -8.38
CA CYS A 63 5.70 7.10 -7.04
C CYS A 63 4.88 5.80 -6.92
N GLY A 64 3.92 5.60 -7.82
CA GLY A 64 3.07 4.41 -7.86
C GLY A 64 3.87 3.13 -8.05
N ALA A 65 4.84 3.12 -8.97
CA ALA A 65 5.68 1.95 -9.24
C ALA A 65 6.52 1.55 -8.01
N CYS A 66 7.12 2.51 -7.30
CA CYS A 66 7.88 2.26 -6.08
C CYS A 66 7.00 1.65 -4.97
N ILE A 67 5.81 2.22 -4.75
CA ILE A 67 4.86 1.73 -3.73
C ILE A 67 4.35 0.33 -4.09
N CYS A 68 3.95 0.10 -5.35
CA CYS A 68 3.50 -1.20 -5.83
C CYS A 68 4.58 -2.27 -5.67
N LEU A 69 5.83 -1.97 -6.05
CA LEU A 69 6.95 -2.89 -5.89
C LEU A 69 7.18 -3.24 -4.41
N ALA A 70 7.22 -2.24 -3.53
CA ALA A 70 7.40 -2.45 -2.10
C ALA A 70 6.26 -3.29 -1.49
N ALA A 71 5.01 -3.02 -1.88
CA ALA A 71 3.83 -3.76 -1.44
C ALA A 71 3.88 -5.23 -1.89
N VAL A 72 4.24 -5.50 -3.14
CA VAL A 72 4.42 -6.87 -3.66
C VAL A 72 5.51 -7.61 -2.91
N VAL A 73 6.66 -6.98 -2.67
CA VAL A 73 7.76 -7.58 -1.88
C VAL A 73 7.31 -7.88 -0.45
N ALA A 74 6.58 -6.96 0.19
CA ALA A 74 6.03 -7.18 1.53
C ALA A 74 5.03 -8.36 1.55
N GLN A 75 4.12 -8.44 0.59
CA GLN A 75 3.15 -9.53 0.48
C GLN A 75 3.84 -10.88 0.27
N LEU A 76 4.87 -10.95 -0.58
CA LEU A 76 5.63 -12.18 -0.81
C LEU A 76 6.41 -12.65 0.43
N LYS A 77 6.86 -11.70 1.28
CA LYS A 77 7.57 -12.00 2.54
C LYS A 77 6.64 -12.41 3.69
N VAL A 78 5.49 -11.75 3.84
CA VAL A 78 4.55 -12.02 4.94
C VAL A 78 3.62 -13.18 4.59
N ARG A 79 3.03 -13.13 3.38
CA ARG A 79 2.07 -14.07 2.82
C ARG A 79 0.75 -14.16 3.60
N GLY A 80 -0.29 -14.67 2.93
CA GLY A 80 -1.59 -14.92 3.53
C GLY A 80 -2.65 -13.90 3.13
N THR A 81 -3.92 -14.33 3.17
CA THR A 81 -5.05 -13.50 2.69
C THR A 81 -5.25 -12.25 3.54
N SER A 82 -5.06 -12.32 4.86
CA SER A 82 -5.20 -11.15 5.73
C SER A 82 -4.15 -10.08 5.46
N ALA A 83 -2.96 -10.47 4.99
CA ALA A 83 -1.90 -9.52 4.64
C ALA A 83 -2.29 -8.63 3.45
N VAL A 84 -3.12 -9.13 2.51
CA VAL A 84 -3.57 -8.37 1.33
C VAL A 84 -4.24 -7.06 1.76
N VAL A 85 -5.24 -7.14 2.63
CA VAL A 85 -6.01 -5.97 3.06
C VAL A 85 -5.16 -5.07 3.95
N VAL A 86 -4.42 -5.65 4.90
CA VAL A 86 -3.62 -4.87 5.86
C VAL A 86 -2.49 -4.11 5.16
N LEU A 87 -1.76 -4.74 4.24
CA LEU A 87 -0.67 -4.08 3.52
C LEU A 87 -1.19 -3.04 2.51
N ALA A 88 -2.29 -3.33 1.81
CA ALA A 88 -2.93 -2.35 0.93
C ALA A 88 -3.41 -1.12 1.70
N ALA A 89 -4.07 -1.31 2.83
CA ALA A 89 -4.51 -0.22 3.70
C ALA A 89 -3.32 0.61 4.24
N ALA A 90 -2.25 -0.06 4.66
CA ALA A 90 -1.07 0.62 5.19
C ALA A 90 -0.34 1.47 4.13
N ALA A 91 -0.11 0.93 2.93
CA ALA A 91 0.47 1.68 1.81
C ALA A 91 -0.41 2.87 1.40
N THR A 92 -1.74 2.65 1.31
CA THR A 92 -2.70 3.69 0.93
C THR A 92 -2.72 4.80 1.96
N ALA A 93 -2.77 4.48 3.26
CA ALA A 93 -2.72 5.47 4.33
C ALA A 93 -1.38 6.23 4.32
N GLY A 94 -0.26 5.54 4.07
CA GLY A 94 1.06 6.16 3.98
C GLY A 94 1.17 7.17 2.84
N LEU A 95 0.56 6.90 1.68
CA LEU A 95 0.47 7.87 0.57
C LEU A 95 -0.55 8.97 0.86
N ALA A 96 -1.73 8.61 1.37
CA ALA A 96 -2.86 9.51 1.56
C ALA A 96 -2.60 10.57 2.63
N ALA A 97 -1.92 10.22 3.72
CA ALA A 97 -1.71 11.14 4.84
C ALA A 97 -0.91 12.40 4.44
N PRO A 98 0.32 12.31 3.90
CA PRO A 98 1.06 13.49 3.52
C PRO A 98 0.42 14.24 2.34
N TRP A 99 -0.16 13.52 1.37
CA TRP A 99 -0.90 14.14 0.28
C TRP A 99 -2.10 14.97 0.78
N SER A 100 -2.86 14.44 1.74
CA SER A 100 -4.03 15.15 2.28
C SER A 100 -3.62 16.38 3.07
N LEU A 101 -2.53 16.29 3.84
CA LEU A 101 -1.99 17.42 4.57
C LEU A 101 -1.57 18.55 3.62
N ASP A 102 -0.84 18.21 2.57
CA ASP A 102 -0.40 19.16 1.54
C ASP A 102 -1.59 19.78 0.80
N ALA A 103 -2.52 18.95 0.30
CA ALA A 103 -3.68 19.41 -0.44
C ALA A 103 -4.62 20.29 0.41
N SER A 104 -4.85 19.90 1.67
CA SER A 104 -5.71 20.66 2.57
C SER A 104 -5.13 22.01 2.99
N ALA A 105 -3.81 22.20 2.87
CA ALA A 105 -3.16 23.45 3.25
C ALA A 105 -3.42 24.59 2.23
N THR A 106 -3.72 24.25 0.97
CA THR A 106 -3.88 25.24 -0.10
C THR A 106 -5.28 25.26 -0.72
N ASP A 107 -6.13 24.27 -0.42
CA ASP A 107 -7.47 24.16 -1.00
C ASP A 107 -8.57 24.65 -0.05
N GLU A 108 -9.09 25.85 -0.31
CA GLU A 108 -10.21 26.44 0.42
C GLU A 108 -11.59 25.88 0.00
N SER A 109 -11.69 25.22 -1.16
CA SER A 109 -12.97 24.73 -1.69
C SER A 109 -13.45 23.43 -1.04
N GLY A 110 -12.52 22.67 -0.43
CA GLY A 110 -12.76 21.33 0.11
C GLY A 110 -12.75 20.22 -0.93
N LEU A 111 -12.41 20.50 -2.20
CA LEU A 111 -12.25 19.50 -3.25
C LEU A 111 -11.18 18.45 -2.91
N TRP A 112 -10.21 18.78 -2.06
CA TRP A 112 -9.20 17.85 -1.54
C TRP A 112 -9.85 16.64 -0.86
N MET A 113 -11.01 16.78 -0.22
CA MET A 113 -11.74 15.65 0.39
C MET A 113 -12.27 14.69 -0.66
N VAL A 114 -12.77 15.21 -1.79
CA VAL A 114 -13.22 14.39 -2.92
C VAL A 114 -12.04 13.65 -3.53
N GLY A 115 -10.91 14.35 -3.71
CA GLY A 115 -9.65 13.75 -4.13
C GLY A 115 -9.18 12.66 -3.17
N LEU A 116 -9.29 12.87 -1.86
CA LEU A 116 -8.96 11.87 -0.84
C LEU A 116 -9.82 10.63 -0.98
N VAL A 117 -11.13 10.78 -1.16
CA VAL A 117 -12.04 9.64 -1.37
C VAL A 117 -11.64 8.83 -2.60
N PHE A 118 -11.36 9.50 -3.72
CA PHE A 118 -10.88 8.82 -4.93
C PHE A 118 -9.53 8.13 -4.72
N LEU A 119 -8.59 8.77 -4.02
CA LEU A 119 -7.29 8.18 -3.68
C LEU A 119 -7.48 6.90 -2.86
N LEU A 120 -8.27 6.96 -1.77
CA LEU A 120 -8.52 5.82 -0.91
C LEU A 120 -9.18 4.66 -1.66
N LEU A 121 -10.18 4.94 -2.51
CA LEU A 121 -10.89 3.93 -3.27
C LEU A 121 -10.05 3.33 -4.40
N LEU A 122 -9.42 4.16 -5.22
CA LEU A 122 -8.72 3.73 -6.42
C LEU A 122 -7.34 3.16 -6.10
N VAL A 123 -6.54 3.84 -5.26
CA VAL A 123 -5.22 3.33 -4.85
C VAL A 123 -5.41 2.13 -3.92
N GLY A 124 -6.29 2.24 -2.92
CA GLY A 124 -6.58 1.13 -2.01
C GLY A 124 -7.15 -0.09 -2.73
N GLY A 125 -8.16 0.11 -3.58
CA GLY A 125 -8.73 -0.95 -4.40
C GLY A 125 -7.72 -1.58 -5.36
N GLY A 126 -6.95 -0.75 -6.07
CA GLY A 126 -5.90 -1.21 -6.97
C GLY A 126 -4.83 -2.06 -6.27
N LEU A 127 -4.39 -1.64 -5.08
CA LEU A 127 -3.43 -2.40 -4.27
C LEU A 127 -4.04 -3.72 -3.76
N VAL A 128 -5.30 -3.73 -3.32
CA VAL A 128 -5.98 -4.97 -2.93
C VAL A 128 -6.00 -5.97 -4.10
N VAL A 129 -6.34 -5.51 -5.31
CA VAL A 129 -6.33 -6.34 -6.51
C VAL A 129 -4.93 -6.87 -6.81
N LEU A 130 -3.92 -6.00 -6.85
CA LEU A 130 -2.52 -6.36 -7.12
C LEU A 130 -2.00 -7.41 -6.12
N LEU A 131 -2.21 -7.18 -4.83
CA LEU A 131 -1.75 -8.08 -3.77
C LEU A 131 -2.55 -9.38 -3.73
N GLY A 132 -3.84 -9.32 -4.06
CA GLY A 132 -4.70 -10.50 -4.24
C GLY A 132 -4.18 -11.42 -5.34
N PHE A 133 -3.85 -10.86 -6.51
CA PHE A 133 -3.21 -11.61 -7.59
C PHE A 133 -1.85 -12.17 -7.18
N THR A 134 -1.04 -11.37 -6.47
CA THR A 134 0.26 -11.79 -5.96
C THR A 134 0.13 -13.01 -5.04
N GLU A 135 -0.81 -12.98 -4.10
CA GLU A 135 -1.09 -14.09 -3.18
C GLU A 135 -1.63 -15.32 -3.93
N ALA A 136 -2.56 -15.15 -4.87
CA ALA A 136 -3.11 -16.23 -5.67
C ALA A 136 -2.01 -16.94 -6.49
N ALA A 137 -1.18 -16.17 -7.20
CA ALA A 137 -0.06 -16.70 -7.96
C ALA A 137 0.96 -17.42 -7.07
N ALA A 138 1.22 -16.87 -5.88
CA ALA A 138 2.14 -17.47 -4.92
C ALA A 138 1.60 -18.78 -4.31
N ARG A 139 0.27 -18.96 -4.25
CA ARG A 139 -0.37 -20.22 -3.82
C ARG A 139 -0.32 -21.29 -4.90
N TRP A 140 -0.56 -20.93 -6.15
CA TRP A 140 -0.50 -21.88 -7.28
C TRP A 140 0.88 -22.49 -7.48
N ARG A 141 1.94 -21.77 -7.12
CA ARG A 141 3.33 -22.26 -7.24
C ARG A 141 3.76 -23.24 -6.14
N ARG A 142 2.88 -23.65 -5.22
CA ARG A 142 3.23 -24.60 -4.16
C ARG A 142 3.28 -26.04 -4.73
N PRO A 143 4.43 -26.74 -4.65
CA PRO A 143 4.53 -28.12 -5.10
C PRO A 143 3.55 -29.03 -4.35
N VAL A 144 2.91 -29.97 -5.05
CA VAL A 144 2.13 -31.03 -4.40
C VAL A 144 3.11 -31.97 -3.67
N PRO A 145 2.89 -32.25 -2.37
CA PRO A 145 3.73 -33.19 -1.61
C PRO A 145 3.81 -34.57 -2.28
N LYS A 146 5.01 -35.17 -2.33
CA LYS A 146 5.28 -36.44 -3.04
C LYS A 146 4.63 -37.66 -2.38
N ASP A 147 4.21 -37.52 -1.13
CA ASP A 147 3.53 -38.49 -0.27
C ASP A 147 2.01 -38.61 -0.52
N ALA A 148 1.46 -37.78 -1.43
CA ALA A 148 0.06 -37.84 -1.82
C ALA A 148 -0.22 -38.71 -3.07
N ARG A 149 0.70 -39.62 -3.45
CA ARG A 149 0.56 -40.55 -4.57
C ARG A 149 0.76 -42.00 -4.14
#